data_AF-A0A258JR22-F1
#
_entry.id   AF-A0A258JR22-F1
#
_cell.length_a   1.000
_cell.length_b   1.000
_cell.length_c   1.000
_cell.angle_alpha   90.00
_cell.angle_beta   90.00
_cell.angle_gamma   90.00
#
_symmetry.space_group_name_H-M   'P 1'
#
loop_
_entity.id
_entity.type
_entity.pdbx_description
1 polymer ?
#
loop_
_entity_poly.entity_id
_entity_poly.type
_entity_poly.pdbx_seq_one_letter_code
_entity_poly.pdbx_strand_id
1 'polypeptide(L)'
;MTSIQTALFPEIEKVILGFNFESISEERKLVLQPLIDFVQTKANNKQEIRLNLICTHNSRRSHLSQVWAQTAAAYYDIKNV
;
A
#
# COMPACT_ATOMS: atom_id res chain seq x y z
N MET A 1 15.58 -10.39 17.21
CA MET A 1 14.15 -10.02 17.08
C MET A 1 13.53 -11.01 16.13
N THR A 2 12.73 -11.93 16.66
CA THR A 2 12.09 -12.99 15.87
C THR A 2 10.99 -12.34 15.05
N SER A 3 11.23 -12.19 13.74
CA SER A 3 10.18 -11.86 12.78
C SER A 3 9.13 -12.96 12.87
N ILE A 4 7.92 -12.62 13.31
CA ILE A 4 6.78 -13.49 13.12
C ILE A 4 6.51 -13.44 11.61
N GLN A 5 7.10 -14.38 10.89
CA GLN A 5 6.81 -14.57 9.47
C GLN A 5 5.39 -15.12 9.39
N THR A 6 4.40 -14.22 9.39
CA THR A 6 3.04 -14.59 9.02
C THR A 6 3.12 -15.12 7.60
N ALA A 7 2.99 -16.44 7.44
CA ALA A 7 3.05 -17.07 6.13
C ALA A 7 1.89 -16.51 5.28
N LEU A 8 2.24 -15.68 4.31
CA LEU A 8 1.27 -15.16 3.34
C LEU A 8 0.79 -16.33 2.47
N PHE A 9 -0.44 -16.25 1.94
CA PHE A 9 -0.90 -17.24 0.98
C PHE A 9 0.06 -17.27 -0.23
N PRO A 10 0.58 -18.45 -0.65
CA PRO A 10 1.63 -18.53 -1.67
C PRO A 10 1.29 -17.83 -2.98
N GLU A 11 0.03 -17.85 -3.39
CA GLU A 11 -0.45 -17.17 -4.59
C GLU A 11 -0.36 -15.64 -4.45
N ILE A 12 -0.66 -15.11 -3.26
CA ILE A 12 -0.56 -13.68 -2.96
C ILE A 12 0.90 -13.26 -2.90
N GLU A 13 1.75 -14.07 -2.27
CA GLU A 13 3.19 -13.83 -2.20
C GLU A 13 3.80 -13.77 -3.61
N LYS A 14 3.43 -14.72 -4.48
CA LYS A 14 3.87 -14.72 -5.88
C LYS A 14 3.44 -13.46 -6.63
N VAL A 15 2.24 -12.95 -6.38
CA VAL A 15 1.75 -11.70 -6.99
C VAL A 15 2.59 -10.51 -6.51
N ILE A 16 2.84 -10.40 -5.20
CA ILE A 16 3.63 -9.30 -4.63
C ILE A 16 5.07 -9.33 -5.15
N LEU A 17 5.70 -10.51 -5.19
CA LEU A 17 7.05 -10.69 -5.72
C LEU A 17 7.15 -10.38 -7.23
N GLY A 18 6.03 -10.44 -7.95
CA GLY A 18 5.95 -10.09 -9.36
C GLY A 18 5.81 -8.58 -9.63
N PHE A 19 5.72 -7.73 -8.61
CA PHE A 19 5.60 -6.30 -8.81
C PHE A 19 6.90 -5.70 -9.36
N ASN A 20 6.83 -5.19 -10.59
CA ASN A 20 7.89 -4.44 -11.22
C ASN A 20 7.62 -2.93 -11.10
N PHE A 21 8.12 -2.30 -10.04
CA PHE A 21 7.96 -0.87 -9.82
C PHE A 21 8.72 -0.01 -10.84
N GLU A 22 9.75 -0.54 -11.50
CA GLU A 22 10.49 0.16 -12.57
C GLU A 22 9.62 0.38 -13.82
N SER A 23 8.57 -0.42 -13.99
CA SER A 23 7.62 -0.28 -15.10
C SER A 23 6.65 0.91 -14.95
N ILE A 24 6.60 1.55 -13.77
CA ILE A 24 5.73 2.71 -13.54
C ILE A 24 6.32 3.92 -14.27
N SER A 25 5.53 4.52 -15.16
CA SER A 25 5.96 5.70 -15.92
C SER A 25 6.26 6.90 -15.01
N GLU A 26 7.18 7.76 -15.45
CA GLU A 26 7.52 8.99 -14.73
C GLU A 26 6.31 9.90 -14.53
N GLU A 27 5.46 10.03 -15.55
CA GLU A 27 4.19 10.78 -15.43
C GLU A 27 3.33 10.24 -14.28
N ARG A 28 3.23 8.90 -14.15
CA ARG A 28 2.44 8.30 -13.09
C ARG A 28 3.08 8.52 -11.72
N LYS A 29 4.41 8.48 -11.61
CA LYS A 29 5.12 8.79 -10.36
C LYS A 29 4.84 10.23 -9.91
N LEU A 30 4.88 11.19 -10.83
CA LEU A 30 4.55 12.59 -10.54
C LEU A 30 3.11 12.74 -10.00
N VAL A 31 2.14 12.05 -10.61
CA VAL A 31 0.75 12.04 -10.13
C VAL A 31 0.62 11.43 -8.73
N LEU A 32 1.46 10.43 -8.40
CA LEU A 32 1.44 9.76 -7.09
C LEU A 32 2.23 10.51 -6.00
N GLN A 33 3.10 11.44 -6.37
CA GLN A 33 3.98 12.14 -5.43
C GLN A 33 3.24 12.78 -4.24
N PRO A 34 2.11 13.49 -4.42
CA PRO A 34 1.40 14.08 -3.28
C PRO A 34 0.87 13.04 -2.27
N LEU A 35 0.47 11.86 -2.76
CA LEU A 35 0.04 10.75 -1.90
C LEU A 35 1.24 10.16 -1.14
N ILE A 36 2.38 9.98 -1.83
CA ILE A 36 3.63 9.51 -1.21
C ILE A 36 4.06 10.46 -0.10
N ASP A 37 4.09 11.75 -0.38
CA ASP A 37 4.48 12.78 0.59
C ASP A 37 3.57 12.76 1.82
N PHE A 38 2.25 12.69 1.62
CA PHE A 38 1.28 12.58 2.71
C PHE A 38 1.55 11.36 3.60
N VAL A 39 1.69 10.17 3.00
CA VAL A 39 1.94 8.92 3.74
C VAL A 39 3.28 9.00 4.48
N GLN A 40 4.34 9.43 3.80
CA GLN A 40 5.68 9.49 4.37
C GLN A 40 5.77 10.49 5.53
N THR A 41 5.18 11.69 5.38
CA THR A 41 5.12 12.68 6.47
C THR A 41 4.41 12.11 7.70
N LYS A 42 3.28 11.42 7.52
CA LYS A 42 2.53 10.81 8.62
C LYS A 42 3.30 9.67 9.27
N ALA A 43 3.92 8.79 8.48
CA ALA A 43 4.75 7.70 8.97
C ALA A 43 5.95 8.20 9.79
N ASN A 44 6.68 9.19 9.27
CA ASN A 44 7.82 9.81 9.97
C ASN A 44 7.41 10.42 11.31
N ASN A 45 6.23 11.02 11.36
CA ASN A 45 5.67 11.64 12.56
C ASN A 45 4.92 10.64 13.46
N LYS A 46 4.91 9.34 13.12
CA LYS A 46 4.18 8.27 13.82
C LYS A 46 2.68 8.58 14.03
N GLN A 47 2.09 9.30 13.08
CA GLN A 47 0.67 9.65 13.08
C GLN A 47 -0.16 8.60 12.35
N GLU A 48 -1.47 8.59 12.58
CA GLU A 48 -2.40 7.77 11.80
C GLU A 48 -2.42 8.19 10.32
N ILE A 49 -2.32 7.21 9.43
CA ILE A 49 -2.30 7.35 7.98
C ILE A 49 -3.71 6.97 7.46
N ARG A 50 -4.66 7.90 7.59
CA ARG A 50 -6.04 7.65 7.16
C ARG A 50 -6.19 7.85 5.66
N LEU A 51 -6.30 6.75 4.92
CA LEU A 51 -6.55 6.75 3.47
C LEU A 51 -8.03 6.50 3.16
N ASN A 52 -8.64 7.36 2.34
CA ASN A 52 -9.99 7.15 1.81
C ASN A 52 -9.91 6.83 0.31
N LEU A 53 -10.30 5.62 -0.06
CA LEU A 53 -10.22 5.12 -1.43
C LEU A 53 -11.63 5.07 -2.00
N ILE A 54 -11.90 5.92 -2.99
CA ILE A 54 -13.24 6.06 -3.58
C ILE A 54 -13.17 5.60 -5.03
N CYS A 55 -14.05 4.66 -5.39
CA CYS A 55 -14.32 4.31 -6.77
C CYS A 55 -15.80 4.59 -7.06
N THR A 56 -16.08 5.49 -8.00
CA THR A 56 -17.45 5.92 -8.32
C THR A 56 -18.23 4.92 -9.18
N HIS A 57 -17.55 3.93 -9.76
CA HIS A 57 -18.16 2.98 -10.71
C HIS A 57 -18.35 1.58 -10.11
N ASN A 58 -17.61 1.24 -9.06
CA ASN A 58 -17.65 -0.08 -8.46
C ASN A 58 -17.15 -0.05 -7.02
N SER A 59 -18.06 -0.18 -6.07
CA SER A 59 -17.74 -0.16 -4.63
C SER A 59 -16.82 -1.32 -4.20
N ARG A 60 -16.77 -2.43 -4.95
CA ARG A 60 -15.81 -3.51 -4.66
C ARG A 60 -14.37 -3.06 -4.91
N ARG A 61 -14.14 -2.13 -5.85
CA ARG A 61 -12.79 -1.60 -6.11
C ARG A 61 -12.30 -0.74 -4.96
N SER A 62 -13.13 0.13 -4.39
CA SER A 62 -12.73 0.91 -3.20
C SER A 62 -12.41 0.01 -2.02
N HIS A 63 -13.26 -1.00 -1.76
CA HIS A 63 -13.04 -1.94 -0.66
C HIS A 63 -11.76 -2.76 -0.84
N LEU A 64 -11.52 -3.32 -2.03
CA LEU A 64 -10.29 -4.07 -2.32
C LEU A 64 -9.06 -3.18 -2.23
N SER A 65 -9.10 -1.93 -2.72
CA SER A 65 -7.97 -1.02 -2.58
C SER A 65 -7.62 -0.75 -1.12
N GLN A 66 -8.61 -0.65 -0.23
CA GLN A 66 -8.37 -0.49 1.21
C GLN A 66 -7.68 -1.71 1.82
N VAL A 67 -8.18 -2.91 1.49
CA VAL A 67 -7.54 -4.17 1.92
C VAL A 67 -6.10 -4.26 1.41
N TRP A 68 -5.84 -3.90 0.15
CA TRP A 68 -4.49 -3.92 -0.43
C TRP A 68 -3.56 -2.89 0.21
N ALA A 69 -4.04 -1.69 0.53
CA ALA A 69 -3.25 -0.67 1.21
C ALA A 69 -2.81 -1.14 2.62
N GLN A 70 -3.74 -1.73 3.39
CA GLN A 70 -3.44 -2.29 4.71
C GLN A 70 -2.52 -3.51 4.61
N THR A 71 -2.73 -4.37 3.61
CA THR A 71 -1.87 -5.53 3.37
C THR A 71 -0.43 -5.10 3.04
N ALA A 72 -0.26 -4.12 2.16
CA ALA A 72 1.05 -3.58 1.82
C ALA A 72 1.71 -2.91 3.04
N ALA A 73 0.96 -2.13 3.82
CA ALA A 73 1.47 -1.51 5.04
C ALA A 73 1.98 -2.56 6.04
N ALA A 74 1.21 -3.62 6.29
CA ALA A 74 1.63 -4.72 7.15
C ALA A 74 2.88 -5.43 6.60
N TYR A 75 2.95 -5.67 5.29
CA TYR A 75 4.07 -6.35 4.64
C TYR A 75 5.37 -5.53 4.71
N TYR A 76 5.30 -4.21 4.55
CA TYR A 76 6.47 -3.30 4.59
C TYR A 76 6.73 -2.68 5.97
N ASP A 77 6.11 -3.19 7.04
CA ASP A 77 6.20 -2.69 8.43
C ASP A 77 5.88 -1.17 8.56
N ILE A 78 4.94 -0.68 7.76
CA ILE A 78 4.40 0.69 7.89
C ILE A 78 3.27 0.65 8.92
N LYS A 79 3.51 1.29 10.06
CA LYS A 79 2.57 1.29 11.18
C LYS A 79 1.47 2.34 11.00
N ASN A 80 0.32 2.08 11.62
CA ASN A 80 -0.81 3.01 11.74
C ASN A 80 -1.49 3.38 10.41
N VAL A 81 -1.63 2.42 9.48
CA VAL A 81 -2.35 2.56 8.20
C VAL A 81 -3.73 1.92 8.27
#